data_AF-A0A3A0AWU6-F1
#
_entry.id   AF-A0A3A0AWU6-F1
#
_cell.length_a   1.000
_cell.length_b   1.000
_cell.length_c   1.000
_cell.angle_alpha   90.00
_cell.angle_beta   90.00
_cell.angle_gamma   90.00
#
_symmetry.space_group_name_H-M   'P 1'
#
loop_
_entity.id
_entity.type
_entity.pdbx_description
1 polymer ?
#
loop_
_entity_poly.entity_id
_entity_poly.type
_entity_poly.pdbx_seq_one_letter_code
_entity_poly.pdbx_strand_id
1 'polypeptide(L)'
;GHKGLGNLKQWNFVVFNANAPEEQHVAGIQYFNWLASSQDNLDLWLMGIDGTNYKKEENMRFSEIEGVDAARNYRRMWYVSGMSGRFQRQPLDLPDSALETLTFLTTADNWVFNPYEQFEADTKALELDAAKLNAVYLEAVHGLMSGQMPTDEARAMCKRMLDDAGRQTYKEKLQAQIDAFIAAHPA
;
A
#
# COMPACT_ATOMS: atom_id res chain seq x y z
N GLY A 1 -10.91 -0.66 26.33
CA GLY A 1 -10.19 -1.75 25.64
C GLY A 1 -9.07 -1.15 24.83
N HIS A 2 -7.95 -1.86 24.66
CA HIS A 2 -6.85 -1.39 23.80
C HIS A 2 -7.32 -1.43 22.34
N LYS A 3 -7.25 -0.29 21.65
CA LYS A 3 -7.46 -0.22 20.19
C LYS A 3 -6.15 -0.55 19.48
N GLY A 4 -6.23 -1.14 18.29
CA GLY A 4 -5.07 -1.34 17.44
C GLY A 4 -4.54 -0.01 16.89
N LEU A 5 -3.29 0.00 16.43
CA LEU A 5 -2.75 1.12 15.66
C LEU A 5 -3.17 0.98 14.19
N GLY A 6 -3.84 2.00 13.66
CA GLY A 6 -4.15 2.11 12.24
C GLY A 6 -2.95 2.65 11.45
N ASN A 7 -2.98 2.49 10.13
CA ASN A 7 -2.01 3.10 9.21
C ASN A 7 -2.75 3.52 7.94
N LEU A 8 -2.73 4.81 7.62
CA LEU A 8 -3.35 5.38 6.41
C LEU A 8 -2.38 5.49 5.23
N LYS A 9 -1.08 5.17 5.41
CA LYS A 9 -0.12 5.16 4.30
C LYS A 9 -0.51 4.06 3.32
N GLN A 10 -0.76 4.46 2.07
CA GLN A 10 -1.06 3.54 1.00
C GLN A 10 0.22 2.85 0.50
N TRP A 11 0.11 1.58 0.11
CA TRP A 11 1.25 0.77 -0.33
C TRP A 11 1.32 0.62 -1.85
N ASN A 12 0.18 0.73 -2.53
CA ASN A 12 0.05 0.52 -3.96
C ASN A 12 -0.49 1.78 -4.64
N PHE A 13 0.25 2.26 -5.63
CA PHE A 13 -0.05 3.49 -6.34
C PHE A 13 -0.05 3.24 -7.85
N VAL A 14 -0.96 3.93 -8.55
CA VAL A 14 -0.83 4.12 -9.99
C VAL A 14 -0.15 5.46 -10.19
N VAL A 15 0.95 5.47 -10.93
CA VAL A 15 1.71 6.68 -11.26
C VAL A 15 1.72 6.88 -12.76
N PHE A 16 1.65 8.13 -13.19
CA PHE A 16 1.83 8.49 -14.59
C PHE A 16 3.31 8.80 -14.84
N ASN A 17 3.83 8.32 -15.97
CA ASN A 17 5.20 8.62 -16.37
C ASN A 17 5.35 10.13 -16.60
N ALA A 18 6.19 10.79 -15.81
CA ALA A 18 6.43 12.23 -15.91
C ALA A 18 6.92 12.68 -17.30
N ASN A 19 7.53 11.77 -18.08
CA ASN A 19 8.03 12.05 -19.42
C ASN A 19 7.06 11.67 -20.54
N ALA A 20 5.85 11.18 -20.22
CA ALA A 20 4.85 10.93 -21.25
C ALA A 20 4.32 12.26 -21.84
N PRO A 21 3.85 12.25 -23.09
CA PRO A 21 3.18 13.42 -23.68
C PRO A 21 1.97 13.88 -22.87
N GLU A 22 1.70 15.19 -22.88
CA GLU A 22 0.61 15.81 -22.11
C GLU A 22 -0.75 15.17 -22.41
N GLU A 23 -1.03 14.86 -23.67
CA GLU A 23 -2.27 14.21 -24.09
C GLU A 23 -2.46 12.84 -23.42
N GLN A 24 -1.37 12.12 -23.12
CA GLN A 24 -1.44 10.85 -22.40
C GLN A 24 -1.67 11.05 -20.90
N HIS A 25 -1.15 12.12 -20.31
CA HIS A 25 -1.48 12.48 -18.93
C HIS A 25 -2.95 12.83 -18.79
N VAL A 26 -3.48 13.65 -19.69
CA VAL A 26 -4.90 14.03 -19.71
C VAL A 26 -5.77 12.79 -19.88
N ALA A 27 -5.46 11.94 -20.86
CA ALA A 27 -6.21 10.70 -21.09
C ALA A 27 -6.16 9.76 -19.88
N GLY A 28 -5.00 9.64 -19.22
CA GLY A 28 -4.84 8.84 -18.01
C GLY A 28 -5.72 9.33 -16.86
N ILE A 29 -5.71 10.64 -16.60
CA ILE A 29 -6.56 11.25 -15.57
C ILE A 29 -8.05 11.08 -15.90
N GLN A 30 -8.44 11.32 -17.16
CA GLN A 30 -9.81 11.13 -17.62
C GLN A 30 -10.28 9.67 -17.44
N TYR A 31 -9.42 8.70 -17.73
CA TYR A 31 -9.72 7.29 -17.53
C TYR A 31 -9.99 6.98 -16.05
N PHE A 32 -9.14 7.43 -15.13
CA PHE A 32 -9.36 7.19 -13.70
C PHE A 32 -10.56 7.95 -13.14
N ASN A 33 -10.86 9.15 -13.66
CA ASN A 33 -12.08 9.87 -13.33
C ASN A 33 -13.32 9.09 -13.79
N TRP A 34 -13.32 8.59 -15.03
CA TRP A 34 -14.39 7.72 -15.52
C TRP A 34 -14.50 6.45 -14.67
N LEU A 35 -13.38 5.80 -14.37
CA LEU A 35 -13.37 4.57 -13.57
C LEU A 35 -13.99 4.81 -12.18
N ALA A 36 -13.62 5.88 -11.49
CA ALA A 36 -14.13 6.21 -10.16
C ALA A 36 -15.54 6.83 -10.17
N SER A 37 -16.10 7.16 -11.34
CA SER A 37 -17.41 7.83 -11.44
C SER A 37 -18.61 6.93 -11.15
N SER A 38 -18.46 5.60 -11.24
CA SER A 38 -19.55 4.66 -10.96
C SER A 38 -19.04 3.31 -10.46
N GLN A 39 -19.86 2.62 -9.67
CA GLN A 39 -19.58 1.26 -9.24
C GLN A 39 -19.56 0.27 -10.41
N ASP A 40 -20.34 0.51 -11.47
CA ASP A 40 -20.35 -0.37 -12.64
C ASP A 40 -19.02 -0.34 -13.42
N ASN A 41 -18.37 0.83 -13.50
CA ASN A 41 -17.05 0.94 -14.13
C ASN A 41 -15.98 0.24 -13.28
N LEU A 42 -16.08 0.37 -11.95
CA LEU A 42 -15.22 -0.34 -11.00
C LEU A 42 -15.41 -1.85 -11.09
N ASP A 43 -16.66 -2.31 -11.15
CA ASP A 43 -17.00 -3.71 -11.30
C ASP A 43 -16.45 -4.28 -12.60
N LEU A 44 -16.55 -3.53 -13.71
CA LEU A 44 -15.95 -3.93 -14.98
C LEU A 44 -14.42 -4.10 -14.85
N TRP A 45 -13.76 -3.17 -14.18
CA TRP A 45 -12.31 -3.18 -13.98
C TRP A 45 -11.81 -4.26 -13.01
N LEU A 46 -12.57 -4.56 -11.96
CA LEU A 46 -12.18 -5.50 -10.91
C LEU A 46 -12.66 -6.93 -11.19
N MET A 47 -13.87 -7.06 -11.72
CA MET A 47 -14.62 -8.32 -11.79
C MET A 47 -14.94 -8.75 -13.24
N GLY A 48 -14.86 -7.85 -14.22
CA GLY A 48 -15.17 -8.14 -15.62
C GLY A 48 -16.64 -7.91 -15.96
N ILE A 49 -17.17 -8.67 -16.92
CA ILE A 49 -18.54 -8.51 -17.43
C ILE A 49 -19.52 -9.31 -16.55
N ASP A 50 -20.56 -8.64 -16.05
CA ASP A 50 -21.66 -9.27 -15.31
C ASP A 50 -22.40 -10.29 -16.19
N GLY A 51 -22.71 -11.45 -15.61
CA GLY A 51 -23.29 -12.60 -16.32
C GLY A 51 -22.29 -13.40 -17.17
N THR A 52 -21.02 -12.96 -17.27
CA THR A 52 -19.95 -13.70 -17.98
C THR A 52 -18.82 -14.10 -17.06
N ASN A 53 -18.28 -13.14 -16.29
CA ASN A 53 -17.15 -13.36 -15.38
C ASN A 53 -17.60 -13.56 -13.93
N TYR A 54 -18.74 -13.00 -13.56
CA TYR A 54 -19.37 -13.14 -12.25
C TYR A 54 -20.85 -12.81 -12.38
N LYS A 55 -21.66 -13.17 -11.39
CA LYS A 55 -23.04 -12.68 -11.27
C LYS A 55 -23.09 -11.59 -10.21
N LYS A 56 -23.55 -10.40 -10.59
CA LYS A 56 -23.79 -9.30 -9.66
C LYS A 56 -24.92 -9.64 -8.71
N GLU A 57 -24.67 -9.44 -7.41
CA GLU A 57 -25.68 -9.59 -6.36
C GLU A 57 -25.85 -8.25 -5.62
N GLU A 58 -26.85 -8.18 -4.75
CA GLU A 58 -27.11 -7.00 -3.91
C GLU A 58 -25.98 -6.75 -2.87
N ASN A 59 -25.99 -5.58 -2.23
CA ASN A 59 -25.11 -5.28 -1.08
C ASN A 59 -23.61 -5.49 -1.33
N MET A 60 -23.13 -5.11 -2.53
CA MET A 60 -21.74 -5.29 -2.93
C MET A 60 -21.29 -6.77 -2.87
N ARG A 61 -22.18 -7.69 -3.24
CA ARG A 61 -21.88 -9.12 -3.35
C ARG A 61 -21.77 -9.60 -4.80
N PHE A 62 -21.20 -10.78 -4.97
CA PHE A 62 -21.20 -11.53 -6.21
C PHE A 62 -21.31 -13.04 -6.00
N SER A 63 -21.81 -13.75 -7.02
CA SER A 63 -21.73 -15.21 -7.11
C SER A 63 -20.83 -15.62 -8.28
N GLU A 64 -20.15 -16.76 -8.16
CA GLU A 64 -19.45 -17.36 -9.31
C GLU A 64 -20.45 -17.94 -10.30
N ILE A 65 -20.03 -18.04 -11.57
CA ILE A 65 -20.83 -18.63 -12.65
C ILE A 65 -20.38 -20.09 -12.83
N GLU A 66 -21.33 -21.02 -12.80
CA GLU A 66 -21.06 -22.44 -13.02
C GLU A 66 -20.37 -22.69 -14.37
N GLY A 67 -19.34 -23.54 -14.37
CA GLY A 67 -18.59 -23.90 -15.56
C GLY A 67 -17.50 -22.90 -15.99
N VAL A 68 -17.39 -21.74 -15.34
CA VAL A 68 -16.29 -20.80 -15.58
C VAL A 68 -15.03 -21.28 -14.85
N ASP A 69 -13.91 -21.40 -15.56
CA ASP A 69 -12.60 -21.77 -14.99
C ASP A 69 -12.04 -20.61 -14.16
N ALA A 70 -12.16 -20.71 -12.83
CA ALA A 70 -11.70 -19.69 -11.90
C ALA A 70 -10.21 -19.35 -12.03
N ALA A 71 -9.36 -20.27 -12.49
CA ALA A 71 -7.92 -20.03 -12.67
C ALA A 71 -7.61 -19.18 -13.91
N ARG A 72 -8.54 -19.10 -14.87
CA ARG A 72 -8.40 -18.32 -16.11
C ARG A 72 -9.43 -17.19 -16.23
N ASN A 73 -10.35 -17.10 -15.28
CA ASN A 73 -11.37 -16.08 -15.27
C ASN A 73 -10.74 -14.69 -15.06
N TYR A 74 -11.37 -13.66 -15.63
CA TYR A 74 -10.95 -12.30 -15.37
C TYR A 74 -11.29 -11.94 -13.92
N ARG A 75 -10.25 -11.68 -13.12
CA ARG A 75 -10.39 -11.10 -11.79
C ARG A 75 -9.16 -10.31 -11.42
N ARG A 76 -9.36 -9.03 -11.10
CA ARG A 76 -8.29 -8.14 -10.68
C ARG A 76 -8.56 -7.72 -9.23
N MET A 77 -7.67 -8.15 -8.34
CA MET A 77 -7.74 -7.76 -6.93
C MET A 77 -7.53 -6.24 -6.78
N TRP A 78 -8.30 -5.63 -5.88
CA TRP A 78 -8.26 -4.18 -5.61
C TRP A 78 -6.84 -3.65 -5.38
N TYR A 79 -6.02 -4.41 -4.65
CA TYR A 79 -4.68 -3.96 -4.27
C TYR A 79 -3.74 -3.85 -5.48
N VAL A 80 -3.95 -4.63 -6.55
CA VAL A 80 -3.16 -4.55 -7.80
C VAL A 80 -3.80 -3.57 -8.79
N SER A 81 -5.05 -3.18 -8.58
CA SER A 81 -5.84 -2.40 -9.53
C SER A 81 -5.73 -0.89 -9.32
N GLY A 82 -5.07 -0.46 -8.24
CA GLY A 82 -4.97 0.96 -7.87
C GLY A 82 -6.24 1.53 -7.25
N MET A 83 -7.24 0.69 -6.95
CA MET A 83 -8.52 1.12 -6.39
C MET A 83 -8.67 0.67 -4.94
N SER A 84 -9.42 1.43 -4.14
CA SER A 84 -9.70 1.07 -2.74
C SER A 84 -10.51 -0.24 -2.66
N GLY A 85 -10.12 -1.13 -1.74
CA GLY A 85 -10.83 -2.39 -1.49
C GLY A 85 -12.30 -2.23 -1.09
N ARG A 86 -12.72 -1.04 -0.62
CA ARG A 86 -14.14 -0.75 -0.33
C ARG A 86 -15.06 -0.89 -1.56
N PHE A 87 -14.49 -0.80 -2.76
CA PHE A 87 -15.22 -0.91 -4.02
C PHE A 87 -15.22 -2.33 -4.59
N GLN A 88 -14.50 -3.26 -3.97
CA GLN A 88 -14.50 -4.65 -4.41
C GLN A 88 -15.69 -5.40 -3.82
N ARG A 89 -16.46 -6.04 -4.70
CA ARG A 89 -17.54 -6.95 -4.28
C ARG A 89 -16.98 -8.16 -3.53
N GLN A 90 -17.72 -8.60 -2.53
CA GLN A 90 -17.39 -9.80 -1.76
C GLN A 90 -18.20 -11.01 -2.24
N PRO A 91 -17.67 -12.24 -2.12
CA PRO A 91 -18.44 -13.44 -2.44
C PRO A 91 -19.73 -13.50 -1.62
N LEU A 92 -20.83 -13.97 -2.22
CA LEU A 92 -22.10 -14.14 -1.54
C LEU A 92 -22.01 -15.21 -0.44
N ASP A 93 -21.17 -16.22 -0.65
CA ASP A 93 -20.88 -17.32 0.26
C ASP A 93 -19.70 -17.04 1.21
N LEU A 94 -19.25 -15.77 1.30
CA LEU A 94 -18.21 -15.37 2.24
C LEU A 94 -18.66 -15.71 3.67
N PRO A 95 -17.88 -16.50 4.45
CA PRO A 95 -18.25 -16.85 5.81
C PRO A 95 -18.46 -15.61 6.70
N ASP A 96 -19.42 -15.68 7.62
CA ASP A 96 -19.75 -14.56 8.51
C ASP A 96 -18.53 -14.07 9.30
N SER A 97 -17.67 -14.97 9.77
CA SER A 97 -16.43 -14.61 10.47
C SER A 97 -15.45 -13.80 9.61
N ALA A 98 -15.41 -14.07 8.30
CA ALA A 98 -14.61 -13.29 7.36
C ALA A 98 -15.24 -11.91 7.11
N LEU A 99 -16.58 -11.84 7.02
CA LEU A 99 -17.30 -10.57 6.91
C LEU A 99 -17.12 -9.70 8.16
N GLU A 100 -17.21 -10.29 9.35
CA GLU A 100 -16.95 -9.63 10.63
C GLU A 100 -15.52 -9.09 10.68
N THR A 101 -14.55 -9.90 10.25
CA THR A 101 -13.14 -9.48 10.16
C THR A 101 -12.97 -8.30 9.22
N LEU A 102 -13.54 -8.35 8.01
CA LEU A 102 -13.49 -7.23 7.06
C LEU A 102 -14.15 -5.97 7.64
N THR A 103 -15.30 -6.11 8.28
CA THR A 103 -16.02 -5.01 8.92
C THR A 103 -15.18 -4.38 10.03
N PHE A 104 -14.58 -5.20 10.88
CA PHE A 104 -13.68 -4.75 11.94
C PHE A 104 -12.49 -3.99 11.35
N LEU A 105 -11.82 -4.56 10.35
CA LEU A 105 -10.62 -3.98 9.73
C LEU A 105 -10.91 -2.64 9.02
N THR A 106 -12.11 -2.49 8.45
CA THR A 106 -12.50 -1.30 7.66
C THR A 106 -13.26 -0.24 8.46
N THR A 107 -13.55 -0.50 9.74
CA THR A 107 -14.19 0.49 10.64
C THR A 107 -13.12 1.35 11.30
N ALA A 108 -13.05 2.63 10.93
CA ALA A 108 -12.05 3.57 11.42
C ALA A 108 -12.00 3.67 12.96
N ASP A 109 -13.16 3.61 13.61
CA ASP A 109 -13.27 3.73 15.07
C ASP A 109 -12.61 2.59 15.85
N ASN A 110 -12.27 1.47 15.20
CA ASN A 110 -11.52 0.38 15.83
C ASN A 110 -10.03 0.67 16.00
N TRP A 111 -9.55 1.77 15.40
CA TRP A 111 -8.13 2.09 15.29
C TRP A 111 -7.78 3.40 16.01
N VAL A 112 -6.51 3.51 16.40
CA VAL A 112 -5.85 4.77 16.77
C VAL A 112 -4.88 5.09 15.64
N PHE A 113 -5.08 6.22 14.98
CA PHE A 113 -4.20 6.69 13.91
C PHE A 113 -3.08 7.55 14.49
N ASN A 114 -1.90 7.47 13.89
CA ASN A 114 -0.79 8.32 14.30
C ASN A 114 -1.08 9.76 13.80
N PRO A 115 -1.09 10.79 14.68
CA PRO A 115 -1.41 12.17 14.30
C PRO A 115 -0.41 12.75 13.28
N TYR A 116 0.76 12.13 13.14
CA TYR A 116 1.80 12.54 12.22
C TYR A 116 1.86 11.68 10.95
N GLU A 117 0.81 10.92 10.61
CA GLU A 117 0.78 10.09 9.39
C GLU A 117 0.91 10.88 8.07
N GLN A 118 0.60 12.17 8.10
CA GLN A 118 0.78 13.08 6.95
C GLN A 118 2.23 13.54 6.76
N PHE A 119 3.14 13.20 7.67
CA PHE A 119 4.55 13.49 7.47
C PHE A 119 5.10 12.73 6.27
N GLU A 120 5.60 13.47 5.30
CA GLU A 120 6.42 12.98 4.21
C GLU A 120 7.80 13.64 4.29
N ALA A 121 8.84 12.83 4.32
CA ALA A 121 10.20 13.34 4.33
C ALA A 121 10.51 14.05 3.00
N ASP A 122 11.25 15.16 3.05
CA ASP A 122 11.89 15.70 1.86
C ASP A 122 13.04 14.77 1.46
N THR A 123 12.71 13.83 0.58
CA THR A 123 13.65 12.83 0.06
C THR A 123 14.72 13.46 -0.82
N LYS A 124 14.50 14.65 -1.38
CA LYS A 124 15.52 15.35 -2.18
C LYS A 124 16.65 15.84 -1.30
N ALA A 125 16.33 16.41 -0.13
CA ALA A 125 17.34 16.80 0.87
C ALA A 125 18.14 15.62 1.46
N LEU A 126 17.64 14.39 1.30
CA LEU A 126 18.22 13.16 1.83
C LEU A 126 18.86 12.27 0.75
N GLU A 127 18.74 12.62 -0.53
CA GLU A 127 19.03 11.74 -1.67
C GLU A 127 20.45 11.16 -1.64
N LEU A 128 21.46 11.99 -1.36
CA LEU A 128 22.86 11.55 -1.31
C LEU A 128 23.13 10.59 -0.15
N ASP A 129 22.56 10.86 1.03
CA ASP A 129 22.73 10.01 2.21
C ASP A 129 21.98 8.67 2.02
N ALA A 130 20.78 8.73 1.44
CA ALA A 130 20.00 7.55 1.07
C ALA A 130 20.75 6.69 0.05
N ALA A 131 21.38 7.28 -0.97
CA ALA A 131 22.15 6.55 -1.98
C ALA A 131 23.33 5.77 -1.37
N LYS A 132 24.05 6.37 -0.42
CA LYS A 132 25.15 5.69 0.30
C LYS A 132 24.65 4.50 1.12
N LEU A 133 23.54 4.67 1.84
CA LEU A 133 22.92 3.59 2.61
C LEU A 133 22.41 2.47 1.71
N ASN A 134 21.75 2.81 0.61
CA ASN A 134 21.22 1.84 -0.36
C ASN A 134 22.33 1.00 -0.99
N ALA A 135 23.51 1.58 -1.25
CA ALA A 135 24.64 0.87 -1.84
C ALA A 135 25.13 -0.30 -0.96
N VAL A 136 24.96 -0.22 0.36
CA VAL A 136 25.41 -1.26 1.31
C VAL A 136 24.26 -2.05 1.93
N TYR A 137 23.01 -1.63 1.72
CA TYR A 137 21.86 -2.12 2.48
C TYR A 137 21.67 -3.64 2.36
N LEU A 138 21.68 -4.18 1.15
CA LEU A 138 21.45 -5.61 0.92
C LEU A 138 22.47 -6.48 1.62
N GLU A 139 23.75 -6.12 1.53
CA GLU A 139 24.83 -6.83 2.22
C GLU A 139 24.71 -6.69 3.74
N ALA A 140 24.45 -5.46 4.21
CA ALA A 140 24.31 -5.16 5.63
C ALA A 140 23.20 -5.98 6.30
N VAL A 141 22.04 -6.16 5.65
CA VAL A 141 20.89 -6.87 6.22
C VAL A 141 20.87 -8.37 5.90
N HIS A 142 21.74 -8.86 5.01
CA HIS A 142 21.65 -10.23 4.47
C HIS A 142 21.60 -11.30 5.56
N GLY A 143 22.49 -11.24 6.55
CA GLY A 143 22.51 -12.23 7.64
C GLY A 143 21.25 -12.21 8.51
N LEU A 144 20.67 -11.02 8.75
CA LEU A 144 19.43 -10.87 9.51
C LEU A 144 18.22 -11.38 8.73
N MET A 145 18.17 -11.10 7.42
CA MET A 145 17.03 -11.45 6.57
C MET A 145 17.02 -12.92 6.14
N SER A 146 18.20 -13.51 5.94
CA SER A 146 18.34 -14.90 5.48
C SER A 146 18.45 -15.92 6.61
N GLY A 147 18.78 -15.49 7.84
CA GLY A 147 19.08 -16.39 8.95
C GLY A 147 20.39 -17.17 8.79
N GLN A 148 21.24 -16.81 7.82
CA GLN A 148 22.50 -17.50 7.52
C GLN A 148 23.65 -17.18 8.48
N MET A 149 23.43 -16.28 9.44
CA MET A 149 24.41 -15.91 10.46
C MET A 149 23.76 -15.86 11.85
N PRO A 150 24.50 -16.11 12.94
CA PRO A 150 24.01 -15.87 14.29
C PRO A 150 23.47 -14.45 14.45
N THR A 151 22.32 -14.30 15.11
CA THR A 151 21.60 -13.02 15.18
C THR A 151 22.45 -11.88 15.73
N ASP A 152 23.26 -12.14 16.76
CA ASP A 152 24.11 -11.11 17.37
C ASP A 152 25.21 -10.63 16.41
N GLU A 153 25.82 -11.55 15.67
CA GLU A 153 26.84 -11.23 14.65
C GLU A 153 26.21 -10.45 13.49
N ALA A 154 25.07 -10.92 12.98
CA ALA A 154 24.33 -10.27 11.91
C ALA A 154 23.89 -8.84 12.29
N ARG A 155 23.40 -8.66 13.52
CA ARG A 155 23.03 -7.34 14.05
C ARG A 155 24.24 -6.41 14.15
N ALA A 156 25.36 -6.91 14.64
CA ALA A 156 26.60 -6.13 14.76
C ALA A 156 27.13 -5.71 13.38
N MET A 157 27.14 -6.62 12.41
CA MET A 157 27.54 -6.35 11.04
C MET A 157 26.62 -5.30 10.39
N CYS A 158 25.30 -5.51 10.44
CA CYS A 158 24.31 -4.59 9.89
C CYS A 158 24.49 -3.17 10.46
N LYS A 159 24.57 -3.05 11.79
CA LYS A 159 24.76 -1.76 12.45
C LYS A 159 26.06 -1.08 12.00
N ARG A 160 27.17 -1.81 11.98
CA ARG A 160 28.48 -1.27 11.57
C ARG A 160 28.42 -0.75 10.13
N MET A 161 28.00 -1.57 9.18
CA MET A 161 27.99 -1.21 7.76
C MET A 161 27.11 0.00 7.48
N LEU A 162 25.92 0.07 8.10
CA LEU A 162 25.04 1.22 7.92
C LEU A 162 25.58 2.48 8.62
N ASP A 163 26.17 2.34 9.81
CA ASP A 163 26.79 3.47 10.52
C ASP A 163 27.98 4.03 9.72
N ASP A 164 28.84 3.17 9.16
CA ASP A 164 29.98 3.54 8.30
C ASP A 164 29.50 4.23 7.00
N ALA A 165 28.34 3.83 6.48
CA ALA A 165 27.70 4.47 5.32
C ALA A 165 26.95 5.78 5.65
N GLY A 166 26.95 6.23 6.92
CA GLY A 166 26.40 7.51 7.33
C GLY A 166 24.99 7.46 7.92
N ARG A 167 24.53 6.31 8.44
CA ARG A 167 23.18 6.17 9.01
C ARG A 167 22.85 7.19 10.10
N GLN A 168 23.82 7.59 10.93
CA GLN A 168 23.53 8.57 11.99
C GLN A 168 23.22 9.96 11.41
N THR A 169 24.01 10.42 10.43
CA THR A 169 23.73 11.68 9.72
C THR A 169 22.36 11.63 9.03
N TYR A 170 22.03 10.52 8.36
CA TYR A 170 20.70 10.35 7.75
C TYR A 170 19.58 10.45 8.79
N LYS A 171 19.73 9.78 9.94
CA LYS A 171 18.77 9.83 11.05
C LYS A 171 18.61 11.23 11.63
N GLU A 172 19.70 11.97 11.84
CA GLU A 172 19.66 13.34 12.37
C GLU A 172 18.89 14.28 11.43
N LYS A 173 19.14 14.18 10.12
CA LYS A 173 18.41 14.97 9.13
C LYS A 173 16.93 14.63 9.09
N LEU A 174 16.58 13.34 9.12
CA LEU A 174 15.19 12.89 9.16
C LEU A 174 14.50 13.32 10.47
N GLN A 175 15.21 13.26 11.60
CA GLN A 175 14.72 13.73 12.89
C GLN A 175 14.40 15.23 12.86
N ALA A 176 15.29 16.04 12.28
CA ALA A 176 15.05 17.47 12.14
C ALA A 176 13.79 17.77 11.29
N GLN A 177 13.55 16.99 10.22
CA GLN A 177 12.35 17.14 9.40
C GLN A 177 11.06 16.78 10.16
N ILE A 178 11.04 15.66 10.89
CA ILE A 178 9.85 15.27 11.66
C ILE A 178 9.61 16.20 12.86
N ASP A 179 10.67 16.68 13.52
CA ASP A 179 10.53 17.65 14.62
C ASP A 179 9.93 18.97 14.13
N ALA A 180 10.37 19.46 12.97
CA ALA A 180 9.80 20.64 12.34
C ALA A 180 8.32 20.43 11.96
N PHE A 181 7.98 19.23 11.45
CA PHE A 181 6.60 18.87 11.13
C PHE A 181 5.71 18.86 12.37
N ILE A 182 6.15 18.20 13.46
CA ILE A 182 5.44 18.13 14.73
C ILE A 182 5.22 19.53 15.32
N ALA A 183 6.25 20.39 15.27
CA ALA A 183 6.14 21.76 15.75
C ALA A 183 5.11 22.60 14.96
N ALA A 184 4.97 22.35 13.66
CA ALA A 184 3.99 23.01 12.81
C ALA A 184 2.57 22.39 12.92
N HIS A 185 2.45 21.15 13.41
CA HIS A 185 1.19 20.40 13.50
C HIS A 185 1.07 19.73 14.88
N PRO A 186 0.88 20.50 15.97
CA PRO A 186 0.69 19.93 17.29
C PRO A 186 -0.57 19.06 17.31
N ALA A 187 -0.47 17.87 17.91
CA ALA A 187 -1.54 16.89 18.04
C ALA A 187 -2.70 17.37 18.93
#